data_AF-A0A6H5GPE1-F1
#
_entry.id   AF-A0A6H5GPE1-F1
#
_cell.length_a   1.000
_cell.length_b   1.000
_cell.length_c   1.000
_cell.angle_alpha   90.00
_cell.angle_beta   90.00
_cell.angle_gamma   90.00
#
_symmetry.space_group_name_H-M   'P 1'
#
loop_
_entity.id
_entity.type
_entity.pdbx_description
1 polymer ?
#
loop_
_entity_poly.entity_id
_entity_poly.type
_entity_poly.pdbx_seq_one_letter_code
_entity_poly.pdbx_strand_id
1 'polypeptide(L)'
;IPYYLNEDNNWSLELDELVRAYDQSKDHCNPRGIVVINPGNPTGQVLTKENIETIIKFACEKKLFIFADEVNFLKIFERPN
;
A
#
# COMPACT_ATOMS: atom_id res chain seq x y z
N ILE A 1 10.01 4.49 -6.88
CA ILE A 1 10.27 3.11 -6.40
C ILE A 1 8.96 2.36 -6.55
N PRO A 2 8.84 1.46 -7.52
CA PRO A 2 7.64 0.67 -7.69
C PRO A 2 7.57 -0.43 -6.62
N TYR A 3 6.36 -0.65 -6.09
CA TYR A 3 5.98 -1.88 -5.40
C TYR A 3 4.75 -2.44 -6.12
N TYR A 4 4.59 -3.75 -6.10
CA TYR A 4 3.53 -4.45 -6.82
C TYR A 4 2.48 -4.98 -5.85
N LEU A 5 1.23 -4.98 -6.30
CA LEU A 5 0.12 -5.55 -5.56
C LEU A 5 -0.08 -7.00 -5.98
N ASN A 6 -0.57 -7.84 -5.08
CA ASN A 6 -0.81 -9.24 -5.39
C ASN A 6 -2.17 -9.44 -6.08
N GLU A 7 -2.17 -9.59 -7.40
CA GLU A 7 -3.39 -9.77 -8.20
C GLU A 7 -4.19 -11.00 -7.78
N ASP A 8 -3.51 -12.10 -7.45
CA ASP A 8 -4.12 -13.37 -7.03
C ASP A 8 -4.76 -13.26 -5.63
N ASN A 9 -4.33 -12.29 -4.83
CA ASN A 9 -4.85 -12.01 -3.49
C ASN A 9 -5.60 -10.66 -3.42
N ASN A 10 -6.49 -10.42 -4.38
CA ASN A 10 -7.38 -9.25 -4.41
C ASN A 10 -6.61 -7.91 -4.33
N TRP A 11 -5.46 -7.82 -4.99
CA TRP A 11 -4.62 -6.64 -5.01
C TRP A 11 -4.15 -6.19 -3.61
N SER A 12 -3.95 -7.15 -2.70
CA SER A 12 -3.37 -6.91 -1.38
C SER A 12 -1.95 -6.34 -1.49
N LEU A 13 -1.54 -5.61 -0.45
CA LEU A 13 -0.18 -5.14 -0.31
C LEU A 13 0.56 -5.99 0.73
N GLU A 14 1.54 -6.75 0.26
CA GLU A 14 2.31 -7.69 1.08
C GLU A 14 3.58 -7.02 1.65
N LEU A 15 3.93 -7.37 2.89
CA LEU A 15 5.10 -6.80 3.56
C LEU A 15 6.41 -7.12 2.86
N ASP A 16 6.58 -8.36 2.38
CA ASP A 16 7.80 -8.80 1.70
C ASP A 16 8.08 -7.99 0.44
N GLU A 17 7.02 -7.56 -0.24
CA GLU A 17 7.11 -6.72 -1.43
C GLU A 17 7.52 -5.28 -1.09
N LEU A 18 7.01 -4.73 0.03
CA LEU A 18 7.47 -3.43 0.54
C LEU A 18 8.94 -3.46 0.95
N VAL A 19 9.38 -4.53 1.60
CA VAL A 19 10.79 -4.75 1.97
C VAL A 19 11.66 -4.84 0.72
N ARG A 20 11.28 -5.66 -0.26
CA ARG A 20 11.99 -5.81 -1.54
C ARG A 20 12.16 -4.46 -2.25
N ALA A 21 11.07 -3.72 -2.40
CA ALA A 21 11.06 -2.42 -3.08
C ALA A 21 11.95 -1.39 -2.36
N TYR A 22 11.88 -1.34 -1.02
CA TYR A 22 12.71 -0.45 -0.22
C TYR A 22 14.19 -0.80 -0.31
N ASP A 23 14.55 -2.08 -0.17
CA ASP A 23 15.93 -2.52 -0.17
C ASP A 23 16.61 -2.32 -1.53
N GLN A 24 15.92 -2.64 -2.64
CA GLN A 24 16.42 -2.37 -3.99
C GLN A 24 16.63 -0.88 -4.27
N SER A 25 15.89 -0.01 -3.59
CA SER A 25 15.99 1.43 -3.81
C SER A 25 17.22 2.08 -3.19
N LYS A 26 17.86 1.42 -2.20
CA LYS A 26 18.97 1.96 -1.42
C LYS A 26 20.21 2.26 -2.27
N ASP A 27 20.39 1.54 -3.37
CA ASP A 27 21.53 1.73 -4.27
C ASP A 27 21.44 3.04 -5.08
N HIS A 28 20.23 3.61 -5.22
CA HIS A 28 19.99 4.76 -6.09
C HIS A 28 19.24 5.92 -5.41
N CYS A 29 18.64 5.73 -4.23
CA CYS A 29 18.00 6.82 -3.47
C CYS A 29 17.78 6.47 -1.98
N ASN A 30 17.39 7.46 -1.20
CA ASN A 30 16.93 7.29 0.18
C ASN A 30 15.42 7.56 0.25
N PRO A 31 14.56 6.53 0.34
CA PRO A 31 13.10 6.70 0.34
C PRO A 31 12.65 7.56 1.52
N ARG A 32 11.72 8.49 1.28
CA ARG A 32 11.21 9.42 2.31
C ARG A 32 9.73 9.28 2.60
N GLY A 33 9.01 8.53 1.77
CA GLY A 33 7.59 8.32 1.94
C GLY A 33 7.06 7.15 1.13
N ILE A 34 5.85 6.75 1.47
CA ILE A 34 5.03 5.76 0.78
C ILE A 34 3.68 6.40 0.45
N VAL A 35 3.19 6.14 -0.76
CA VAL A 35 1.85 6.55 -1.18
C VAL A 35 0.97 5.32 -1.11
N VAL A 36 -0.21 5.44 -0.49
CA VAL A 36 -1.19 4.37 -0.36
C VAL A 36 -2.51 4.88 -0.92
N ILE A 37 -3.06 4.20 -1.91
CA ILE A 37 -4.34 4.57 -2.54
C ILE A 37 -5.40 3.56 -2.05
N ASN A 38 -6.39 4.03 -1.30
CA ASN A 38 -7.41 3.18 -0.69
C ASN A 38 -8.76 3.92 -0.58
N PRO A 39 -9.85 3.49 -1.25
CA PRO A 39 -9.93 2.35 -2.17
C PRO A 39 -9.04 2.53 -3.41
N GLY A 40 -8.39 1.44 -3.84
CA GLY A 40 -7.37 1.52 -4.88
C GLY A 40 -7.94 1.88 -6.25
N ASN A 41 -7.11 2.52 -7.05
CA ASN A 41 -7.41 2.97 -8.41
C ASN A 41 -6.27 2.54 -9.33
N PRO A 42 -6.49 1.80 -10.43
CA PRO A 42 -7.78 1.36 -11.00
C PRO A 42 -8.35 0.04 -10.43
N THR A 43 -7.67 -0.54 -9.45
CA THR A 43 -7.88 -1.91 -8.96
C THR A 43 -9.15 -2.11 -8.14
N GLY A 44 -9.68 -1.06 -7.52
CA GLY A 44 -10.96 -1.08 -6.78
C GLY A 44 -10.93 -1.84 -5.45
N GLN A 45 -9.78 -2.35 -5.01
CA GLN A 45 -9.64 -3.05 -3.74
C GLN A 45 -9.77 -2.09 -2.56
N VAL A 46 -10.23 -2.64 -1.44
CA VAL A 46 -10.24 -1.97 -0.13
C VAL A 46 -9.26 -2.72 0.77
N LEU A 47 -8.27 -2.00 1.31
CA LEU A 47 -7.30 -2.61 2.22
C LEU A 47 -7.98 -3.02 3.52
N THR A 48 -7.63 -4.21 4.01
CA THR A 48 -8.06 -4.65 5.33
C THR A 48 -7.34 -3.83 6.42
N LYS A 49 -7.94 -3.75 7.61
CA LYS A 49 -7.32 -3.10 8.77
C LYS A 49 -5.93 -3.68 9.07
N GLU A 50 -5.77 -4.99 8.97
CA GLU A 50 -4.49 -5.68 9.20
C GLU A 50 -3.42 -5.27 8.18
N ASN A 51 -3.80 -5.13 6.90
CA ASN A 51 -2.91 -4.63 5.85
C ASN A 51 -2.49 -3.18 6.15
N ILE A 52 -3.43 -2.31 6.52
CA ILE A 52 -3.14 -0.92 6.90
C ILE A 52 -2.19 -0.86 8.11
N GLU A 53 -2.43 -1.66 9.16
CA GLU A 53 -1.54 -1.73 10.32
C GLU A 53 -0.12 -2.18 9.96
N THR A 54 -0.01 -3.14 9.04
CA THR A 54 1.28 -3.63 8.53
C THR A 54 2.04 -2.53 7.80
N ILE A 55 1.36 -1.77 6.93
CA ILE A 55 1.93 -0.63 6.21
C ILE A 55 2.40 0.45 7.18
N ILE A 56 1.59 0.78 8.20
CA ILE A 56 1.94 1.79 9.21
C ILE A 56 3.19 1.36 10.00
N LYS A 57 3.26 0.10 10.43
CA LYS A 57 4.42 -0.44 11.15
C LYS A 57 5.68 -0.35 10.29
N PHE A 58 5.60 -0.76 9.03
CA PHE A 58 6.71 -0.67 8.08
C PHE A 58 7.18 0.77 7.87
N ALA A 59 6.25 1.70 7.62
CA ALA A 59 6.58 3.11 7.44
C ALA A 59 7.22 3.73 8.69
N CYS A 60 6.73 3.37 9.88
CA CYS A 60 7.30 3.81 11.15
C CYS A 60 8.74 3.32 11.33
N GLU A 61 8.99 2.01 11.10
CA GLU A 61 10.31 1.41 11.21
C GLU A 61 11.32 2.06 10.25
N LYS A 62 10.89 2.30 9.01
CA LYS A 62 11.74 2.91 7.96
C LYS A 62 11.73 4.44 7.97
N LYS A 63 11.01 5.08 8.91
CA LYS A 63 10.87 6.55 9.03
C LYS A 63 10.36 7.21 7.74
N LEU A 64 9.33 6.62 7.14
CA LEU A 64 8.67 7.08 5.93
C LEU A 64 7.41 7.90 6.27
N PHE A 65 7.20 9.01 5.55
CA PHE A 65 5.90 9.68 5.53
C PHE A 65 4.87 8.81 4.79
N ILE A 66 3.63 8.79 5.28
CA ILE A 66 2.52 8.15 4.58
C ILE A 66 1.68 9.23 3.90
N PHE A 67 1.48 9.08 2.58
CA PHE A 67 0.50 9.82 1.82
C PHE A 67 -0.68 8.88 1.54
N ALA A 68 -1.77 9.04 2.30
CA ALA A 68 -2.99 8.26 2.11
C ALA A 68 -3.93 9.02 1.16
N ASP A 69 -4.20 8.42 0.00
CA ASP A 69 -5.20 8.91 -0.96
C ASP A 69 -6.49 8.10 -0.80
N GLU A 70 -7.51 8.75 -0.22
CA GLU A 70 -8.80 8.13 0.11
C GLU A 70 -9.98 8.69 -0.71
N VAL A 71 -9.70 9.31 -1.86
CA VAL A 71 -10.74 9.99 -2.67
C VAL A 71 -11.88 9.09 -3.16
N ASN A 72 -11.64 7.77 -3.30
CA ASN A 72 -12.68 6.82 -3.73
C ASN A 72 -13.53 6.26 -2.58
N PHE A 73 -13.35 6.73 -1.34
CA PHE A 73 -14.09 6.24 -0.17
C PHE A 73 -15.63 6.25 -0.34
N LEU A 74 -16.17 7.26 -1.03
CA LEU A 74 -17.61 7.37 -1.31
C LEU A 74 -18.13 6.38 -2.38
N LYS A 75 -17.24 5.65 -3.06
CA LYS A 75 -17.57 4.68 -4.11
C LYS A 75 -17.42 3.24 -3.65
N ILE A 76 -17.32 3.00 -2.34
CA ILE A 76 -17.34 1.65 -1.79
C ILE A 76 -18.78 1.13 -1.93
N PHE A 77 -19.03 0.35 -2.98
CA PHE A 77 -20.27 -0.40 -3.15
C PHE A 77 -20.06 -1.77 -2.54
N GLU A 78 -20.75 -2.08 -1.44
CA GLU A 78 -20.88 -3.47 -1.01
C GLU A 78 -21.51 -4.26 -2.16
N ARG A 79 -20.86 -5.34 -2.62
CA ARG A 79 -21.57 -6.30 -3.47
C ARG A 79 -22.72 -6.84 -2.62
N PRO A 80 -23.99 -6.77 -3.08
CA PRO A 80 -25.06 -7.43 -2.39
C PRO A 80 -24.73 -8.93 -2.33
N ASN A 81 -24.84 -9.50 -1.13
CA ASN A 81 -24.70 -10.94 -0.88
C ASN A 81 -25.65 -11.76 -1.73
#